data_AF-A0A383C4H2-F1
#
_entry.id   AF-A0A383C4H2-F1
#
_cell.length_a   1.000
_cell.length_b   1.000
_cell.length_c   1.000
_cell.angle_alpha   90.00
_cell.angle_beta   90.00
_cell.angle_gamma   90.00
#
_symmetry.space_group_name_H-M   'P 1'
#
loop_
_entity.id
_entity.type
_entity.pdbx_description
1 polymer ?
#
loop_
_entity_poly.entity_id
_entity_poly.type
_entity_poly.pdbx_seq_one_letter_code
_entity_poly.pdbx_strand_id
1 'polypeptide(L)' 'LKITQEEVVNRQTVLLIEMDDEDLDPYLDRGYRKIVQRVNMPGFRKGKAPRSII' A
#
# COMPACT_ATOMS: atom_id res chain seq x y z
N LEU A 1 -9.95 14.17 -2.34
CA LEU A 1 -9.54 14.24 -0.91
C LEU A 1 -10.65 14.89 -0.08
N LYS A 2 -11.49 14.08 0.55
CA LYS A 2 -12.59 14.53 1.41
C LYS A 2 -12.40 13.82 2.75
N ILE A 3 -12.20 14.58 3.83
CA ILE A 3 -11.93 14.04 5.16
C ILE A 3 -13.05 14.54 6.08
N THR A 4 -13.72 13.61 6.75
CA THR A 4 -14.80 13.90 7.70
C THR A 4 -14.36 13.41 9.07
N GLN A 5 -14.42 14.27 10.08
CA GLN A 5 -13.92 13.99 11.43
C GLN A 5 -15.05 14.17 12.45
N GLU A 6 -15.36 13.13 13.22
CA GLU A 6 -16.28 13.18 14.36
C GLU A 6 -15.50 13.20 15.68
N GLU A 7 -15.92 14.05 16.63
CA GLU A 7 -15.27 14.25 17.93
C GLU A 7 -15.50 13.07 18.86
N VAL A 8 -14.41 12.42 19.30
CA VAL A 8 -14.44 11.44 20.40
C VAL A 8 -13.62 11.95 21.59
N VAL A 9 -14.31 12.10 22.71
CA VAL A 9 -13.75 12.45 24.02
C VAL A 9 -12.84 11.31 24.48
N ASN A 10 -11.54 11.46 24.23
CA ASN A 10 -10.35 11.08 25.03
C ASN A 10 -9.15 10.81 24.10
N ARG A 11 -8.66 11.86 23.42
CA ARG A 11 -7.45 11.91 22.55
C ARG A 11 -7.31 10.85 21.45
N GLN A 12 -8.35 10.07 21.16
CA GLN A 12 -8.39 9.17 20.02
C GLN A 12 -9.18 9.84 18.91
N THR A 13 -8.59 9.90 17.71
CA THR A 13 -9.27 10.37 16.50
C THR A 13 -9.44 9.18 15.57
N VAL A 14 -10.65 8.97 15.08
CA VAL A 14 -10.96 7.93 14.09
C VAL A 14 -11.01 8.61 12.73
N LEU A 15 -10.09 8.22 11.85
CA LEU A 15 -10.06 8.70 10.47
C LEU A 15 -10.63 7.61 9.58
N LEU A 16 -11.75 7.92 8.92
CA LEU A 16 -12.24 7.14 7.80
C LEU A 16 -11.59 7.71 6.52
N ILE A 17 -10.84 6.88 5.81
CA ILE A 17 -10.17 7.24 4.56
C ILE A 17 -10.81 6.40 3.47
N GLU A 18 -11.53 7.05 2.57
CA GLU A 18 -12.02 6.46 1.33
C GLU A 18 -11.01 6.76 0.23
N MET A 19 -10.63 5.73 -0.52
CA MET A 19 -9.77 5.85 -1.69
C MET A 19 -10.39 5.07 -2.83
N ASP A 20 -10.29 5.64 -4.03
CA ASP A 20 -10.67 4.98 -5.26
C ASP A 20 -9.53 4.07 -5.75
N ASP A 21 -9.85 3.06 -6.56
CA ASP A 21 -8.86 2.08 -7.04
C ASP A 21 -7.73 2.74 -7.85
N GLU A 22 -8.04 3.81 -8.59
CA GLU A 22 -7.08 4.60 -9.37
C GLU A 22 -6.01 5.25 -8.49
N ASP A 23 -6.39 5.67 -7.28
CA ASP A 23 -5.47 6.26 -6.32
C ASP A 23 -4.59 5.20 -5.65
N LEU A 24 -5.02 3.93 -5.61
CA LEU A 24 -4.35 2.84 -4.91
C LEU A 24 -3.18 2.23 -5.70
N ASP A 25 -3.34 2.08 -7.01
CA ASP A 25 -2.36 1.46 -7.91
C ASP A 25 -0.92 1.99 -7.77
N PRO A 26 -0.66 3.31 -7.76
CA PRO A 26 0.71 3.82 -7.62
C PRO A 26 1.35 3.46 -6.29
N TYR A 27 0.56 3.29 -5.22
CA TYR A 27 1.07 2.89 -3.90
C TYR A 27 1.38 1.40 -3.85
N LEU A 28 0.56 0.57 -4.49
CA LEU A 28 0.83 -0.86 -4.62
C LEU A 28 2.09 -1.13 -5.43
N ASP A 29 2.30 -0.39 -6.54
CA ASP A 29 3.53 -0.47 -7.33
C ASP A 29 4.77 -0.07 -6.54
N ARG A 30 4.65 0.98 -5.72
CA ARG A 30 5.74 1.40 -4.82
C ARG A 30 6.07 0.33 -3.78
N GLY A 31 5.05 -0.31 -3.21
CA GLY A 31 5.21 -1.42 -2.27
C GLY A 31 5.91 -2.61 -2.92
N TYR A 32 5.41 -3.03 -4.09
CA TYR A 32 5.97 -4.10 -4.90
C TYR A 32 7.46 -3.87 -5.22
N ARG A 33 7.84 -2.68 -5.70
CA ARG A 33 9.24 -2.35 -6.02
C ARG A 33 10.17 -2.46 -4.82
N LYS A 34 9.69 -2.10 -3.61
CA LYS A 34 10.49 -2.24 -2.38
C LYS A 34 10.67 -3.71 -1.98
N ILE A 35 9.62 -4.51 -2.09
CA ILE A 35 9.62 -5.91 -1.67
C ILE A 35 10.49 -6.74 -2.62
N VAL A 36 10.30 -6.62 -3.94
CA VAL A 36 11.02 -7.44 -4.94
C VAL A 36 12.54 -7.27 -4.90
N GLN A 37 13.03 -6.14 -4.40
CA GLN A 37 14.46 -5.89 -4.21
C GLN A 37 15.03 -6.54 -2.94
N ARG A 38 14.18 -6.81 -1.93
CA ARG A 38 14.56 -7.35 -0.63
C ARG A 38 14.41 -8.86 -0.56
N VAL A 39 13.41 -9.44 -1.22
CA VAL A 39 13.16 -10.90 -1.17
C VAL A 39 13.97 -11.62 -2.26
N ASN A 40 14.57 -12.75 -1.91
CA ASN A 40 15.18 -13.68 -2.87
C ASN A 40 14.15 -14.74 -3.26
N MET A 41 13.40 -14.49 -4.34
CA MET A 41 12.41 -15.43 -4.87
C MET A 41 13.07 -16.51 -5.73
N PRO A 42 12.88 -17.81 -5.44
CA PRO A 42 13.34 -18.90 -6.30
C PRO A 42 12.76 -18.78 -7.71
N GLY A 43 13.55 -19.08 -8.74
CA GLY A 43 13.12 -19.01 -10.14
C GLY A 43 13.12 -17.60 -10.75
N PHE A 44 13.35 -16.55 -9.97
CA PHE A 44 13.42 -15.17 -10.46
C PHE A 44 14.74 -14.50 -10.13
N ARG A 45 15.27 -13.72 -11.08
CA ARG A 45 16.39 -12.82 -10.80
C ARG A 45 15.95 -11.77 -9.77
N LYS A 46 16.79 -11.50 -8.77
CA LYS A 46 16.55 -10.49 -7.73
C LYS A 46 16.02 -9.18 -8.35
N GLY A 47 14.91 -8.68 -7.85
CA GLY A 47 14.28 -7.45 -8.36
C GLY A 47 13.37 -7.62 -9.60
N LYS A 48 13.17 -8.85 -10.11
CA LYS A 48 12.45 -9.12 -11.37
C LYS A 48 11.32 -10.13 -11.26
N ALA A 49 10.91 -10.52 -10.06
CA ALA A 49 9.74 -11.38 -9.87
C ALA A 49 8.45 -10.59 -10.17
N PRO A 50 7.50 -11.09 -10.97
CA PRO A 50 6.24 -10.41 -11.30
C PRO A 50 5.37 -10.08 -10.08
N ARG A 51 4.58 -8.99 -10.16
CA ARG A 51 3.67 -8.54 -9.10
C ARG A 51 2.57 -9.56 -8.75
N SER A 52 2.20 -10.43 -9.68
CA SER A 52 1.20 -11.48 -9.45
C SER A 52 1.68 -12.63 -8.54
N ILE A 53 2.98 -12.72 -8.28
CA ILE A 53 3.59 -13.86 -7.56
C ILE A 53 4.14 -13.45 -6.18
N ILE A 54 4.34 -12.14 -5.96
CA ILE A 54 4.79 -11.57 -4.68
C ILE A 54 3.58 -11.26 -3.82
#